data_AF-A0A7S4P1Q8-F1
#
_entry.id   AF-A0A7S4P1Q8-F1
#
_cell.length_a   1.000
_cell.length_b   1.000
_cell.length_c   1.000
_cell.angle_alpha   90.00
_cell.angle_beta   90.00
_cell.angle_gamma   90.00
#
_symmetry.space_group_name_H-M   'P 1'
#
loop_
_entity.id
_entity.type
_entity.pdbx_description
1 polymer ?
#
loop_
_entity_poly.entity_id
_entity_poly.type
_entity_poly.pdbx_seq_one_letter_code
_entity_poly.pdbx_strand_id
1 'polypeptide(L)'
;VSFSFSFSSSFFSFLFCKMASMTCRCGKVGLEFTDTKPRVSTECCCSSCFNRVNFLAKKGGPALPADVNQPLLMSKWDNYVVVQKGREELFAYKLTNETLVVNIATKCCHTFMLGRHKGYDANCVTTSTDFPLFFDVDEDYRHASSRWFTDQWDPQRLKSQQKLVGIWVDESKDDKPLIGDDGFEDILKRQLESVQREIIIKKEGGETFDAILESLGGNIVIVSESEK
;
A
#
# COMPACT_ATOMS: atom_id res chain seq x y z
N VAL A 1 -31.52 -56.01 22.76
CA VAL A 1 -31.11 -54.61 23.01
C VAL A 1 -30.08 -54.26 21.96
N SER A 2 -30.50 -53.57 20.89
CA SER A 2 -29.63 -53.18 19.79
C SER A 2 -29.38 -51.69 19.89
N PHE A 3 -28.12 -51.30 20.14
CA PHE A 3 -27.69 -49.91 20.17
C PHE A 3 -27.22 -49.51 18.77
N SER A 4 -27.98 -48.64 18.12
CA SER A 4 -27.56 -47.96 16.89
C SER A 4 -26.84 -46.67 17.27
N PHE A 5 -25.52 -46.64 17.11
CA PHE A 5 -24.73 -45.41 17.20
C PHE A 5 -24.82 -44.66 15.87
N SER A 6 -25.49 -43.51 15.90
CA SER A 6 -25.49 -42.57 14.78
C SER A 6 -24.27 -41.66 14.90
N PHE A 7 -23.25 -41.89 14.08
CA PHE A 7 -22.14 -40.96 13.92
C PHE A 7 -22.62 -39.74 13.12
N SER A 8 -22.87 -38.63 13.81
CA SER A 8 -23.04 -37.33 13.18
C SER A 8 -21.67 -36.82 12.72
N SER A 9 -21.35 -37.00 11.44
CA SER A 9 -20.21 -36.33 10.82
C SER A 9 -20.53 -34.84 10.69
N SER A 10 -20.14 -34.06 11.68
CA SER A 10 -20.06 -32.61 11.55
C SER A 10 -18.99 -32.29 10.50
N PHE A 11 -19.43 -32.07 9.27
CA PHE A 11 -18.62 -31.45 8.23
C PHE A 11 -18.32 -30.02 8.68
N PHE A 12 -17.20 -29.84 9.38
CA PHE A 12 -16.52 -28.54 9.43
C PHE A 12 -16.03 -28.25 8.01
N SER A 13 -16.90 -27.63 7.22
CA SER A 13 -16.47 -26.91 6.03
C SER A 13 -15.61 -25.76 6.53
N PHE A 14 -14.30 -25.98 6.61
CA PHE A 14 -13.33 -24.90 6.66
C PHE A 14 -13.53 -24.11 5.36
N LEU A 15 -14.39 -23.09 5.42
CA LEU A 15 -14.37 -22.02 4.45
C LEU A 15 -12.95 -21.47 4.51
N PHE A 16 -12.14 -21.79 3.50
CA PHE A 16 -10.91 -21.05 3.26
C PHE A 16 -11.33 -19.60 3.06
N CYS A 17 -11.13 -18.76 4.08
CA CYS A 17 -11.28 -17.33 3.91
C CYS A 17 -10.29 -16.92 2.83
N LYS A 18 -10.84 -16.49 1.69
CA LYS A 18 -10.07 -15.94 0.58
C LYS A 18 -9.38 -14.67 1.09
N MET A 19 -8.09 -14.52 0.78
CA MET A 19 -7.27 -13.39 1.22
C MET A 19 -6.61 -12.77 0.00
N ALA A 20 -6.53 -11.45 -0.06
CA ALA A 20 -5.77 -10.81 -1.12
C ALA A 20 -4.29 -11.19 -0.99
N SER A 21 -3.67 -11.49 -2.12
CA SER A 21 -2.23 -11.66 -2.20
C SER A 21 -1.65 -10.78 -3.30
N MET A 22 -0.36 -10.48 -3.18
CA MET A 22 0.38 -9.80 -4.23
C MET A 22 1.75 -10.39 -4.43
N THR A 23 2.25 -10.33 -5.66
CA THR A 23 3.64 -10.69 -5.98
C THR A 23 4.37 -9.52 -6.62
N CYS A 24 5.69 -9.52 -6.51
CA CYS A 24 6.50 -8.66 -7.36
C CYS A 24 6.32 -9.06 -8.84
N ARG A 25 6.75 -8.21 -9.78
CA ARG A 25 6.52 -8.46 -11.22
C ARG A 25 7.11 -9.77 -11.75
N CYS A 26 8.25 -10.20 -11.21
CA CYS A 26 8.86 -11.47 -11.61
C CYS A 26 8.36 -12.68 -10.78
N GLY A 27 7.45 -12.47 -9.83
CA GLY A 27 6.83 -13.54 -9.04
C GLY A 27 7.71 -14.18 -7.96
N LYS A 28 8.95 -13.72 -7.76
CA LYS A 28 9.88 -14.28 -6.74
C LYS A 28 9.46 -13.95 -5.31
N VAL A 29 8.90 -12.77 -5.09
CA VAL A 29 8.39 -12.31 -3.79
C VAL A 29 6.87 -12.37 -3.80
N GLY A 30 6.28 -12.94 -2.75
CA GLY A 30 4.84 -13.03 -2.56
C GLY A 30 4.44 -12.63 -1.14
N LEU A 31 3.45 -11.75 -1.03
CA LEU A 31 2.87 -11.27 0.22
C LEU A 31 1.36 -11.58 0.24
N GLU A 32 0.81 -11.83 1.41
CA GLU A 32 -0.63 -12.02 1.62
C GLU A 32 -1.14 -11.08 2.73
N PHE A 33 -2.30 -10.46 2.51
CA PHE A 33 -2.94 -9.52 3.43
C PHE A 33 -3.98 -10.20 4.32
N THR A 34 -4.51 -9.48 5.32
CA THR A 34 -5.59 -9.94 6.22
C THR A 34 -7.02 -9.76 5.66
N ASP A 35 -7.15 -9.23 4.45
CA ASP A 35 -8.46 -8.98 3.83
C ASP A 35 -8.38 -9.13 2.30
N THR A 36 -9.53 -9.19 1.64
CA THR A 36 -9.65 -9.18 0.16
C THR A 36 -9.63 -7.78 -0.42
N LYS A 37 -9.78 -6.75 0.43
CA LYS A 37 -9.89 -5.34 0.04
C LYS A 37 -8.97 -4.44 0.86
N PRO A 38 -8.45 -3.35 0.26
CA PRO A 38 -7.75 -2.32 1.01
C PRO A 38 -8.70 -1.62 1.99
N ARG A 39 -8.13 -1.05 3.05
CA ARG A 39 -8.83 -0.17 4.00
C ARG A 39 -9.38 1.06 3.30
N VAL A 40 -8.57 1.59 2.40
CA VAL A 40 -8.88 2.76 1.58
C VAL A 40 -7.85 2.87 0.46
N SER A 41 -8.30 3.34 -0.70
CA SER A 41 -7.44 3.64 -1.84
C SER A 41 -7.54 5.12 -2.21
N THR A 42 -6.40 5.71 -2.56
CA THR A 42 -6.25 7.12 -2.83
C THR A 42 -5.39 7.32 -4.08
N GLU A 43 -5.88 8.14 -5.01
CA GLU A 43 -5.04 8.65 -6.08
C GLU A 43 -4.11 9.74 -5.54
N CYS A 44 -2.82 9.47 -5.50
CA CYS A 44 -1.84 10.40 -4.94
C CYS A 44 -1.05 11.10 -6.05
N CYS A 45 -1.02 12.43 -5.98
CA CYS A 45 -0.32 13.29 -6.92
C CYS A 45 1.04 13.77 -6.38
N CYS A 46 1.44 13.42 -5.15
CA CYS A 46 2.66 13.99 -4.56
C CYS A 46 3.95 13.49 -5.25
N SER A 47 4.94 14.38 -5.37
CA SER A 47 6.25 14.06 -5.92
C SER A 47 6.93 12.90 -5.19
N SER A 48 6.70 12.75 -3.88
CA SER A 48 7.22 11.62 -3.10
C SER A 48 6.67 10.26 -3.56
N CYS A 49 5.41 10.18 -3.97
CA CYS A 49 4.83 8.98 -4.58
C CYS A 49 5.46 8.67 -5.94
N PHE A 50 5.69 9.67 -6.79
CA PHE A 50 6.35 9.47 -8.09
C PHE A 50 7.84 9.13 -7.94
N ASN A 51 8.56 9.84 -7.08
CA ASN A 51 10.00 9.66 -6.89
C ASN A 51 10.34 8.27 -6.37
N ARG A 52 9.52 7.70 -5.47
CA ARG A 52 9.78 6.35 -4.92
C ARG A 52 9.76 5.26 -5.99
N VAL A 53 8.89 5.39 -6.99
CA VAL A 53 8.74 4.41 -8.07
C VAL A 53 9.67 4.73 -9.23
N ASN A 54 9.94 6.00 -9.50
CA ASN A 54 10.94 6.43 -10.49
C ASN A 54 12.35 5.96 -10.12
N PHE A 55 12.72 6.05 -8.84
CA PHE A 55 13.97 5.47 -8.33
C PHE A 55 14.11 3.99 -8.68
N LEU A 56 13.04 3.21 -8.48
CA LEU A 56 13.02 1.79 -8.77
C LEU A 56 13.02 1.50 -10.28
N ALA A 57 12.28 2.28 -11.06
CA ALA A 57 12.27 2.19 -12.53
C ALA A 57 13.67 2.40 -13.12
N LYS A 58 14.44 3.38 -12.61
CA LYS A 58 15.85 3.60 -13.00
C LYS A 58 16.75 2.41 -12.73
N LYS A 59 16.37 1.52 -11.79
CA LYS A 59 17.07 0.28 -11.46
C LYS A 59 16.57 -0.94 -12.27
N GLY A 60 15.78 -0.71 -13.31
CA GLY A 60 15.17 -1.77 -14.12
C GLY A 60 13.86 -2.32 -13.54
N GLY A 61 13.25 -1.58 -12.60
CA GLY A 61 11.93 -1.87 -12.10
C GLY A 61 10.80 -1.48 -13.06
N PRO A 62 9.54 -1.72 -12.67
CA PRO A 62 8.39 -1.36 -13.49
C PRO A 62 8.37 0.14 -13.75
N ALA A 63 8.30 0.52 -15.03
CA ALA A 63 8.24 1.93 -15.42
C ALA A 63 6.87 2.53 -15.08
N LEU A 64 6.87 3.83 -14.79
CA LEU A 64 5.65 4.62 -14.79
C LEU A 64 5.03 4.60 -16.20
N PRO A 65 3.69 4.63 -16.32
CA PRO A 65 3.05 4.88 -17.61
C PRO A 65 3.68 6.11 -18.28
N ALA A 66 3.94 6.02 -19.59
CA ALA A 66 4.60 7.10 -20.35
C ALA A 66 3.82 8.43 -20.27
N ASP A 67 2.51 8.35 -20.03
CA ASP A 67 1.68 9.49 -19.68
C ASP A 67 1.79 9.77 -18.18
N VAL A 68 2.81 10.54 -17.78
CA VAL A 68 3.06 11.01 -16.40
C VAL A 68 1.93 11.88 -15.82
N ASN A 69 0.80 12.00 -16.53
CA ASN A 69 -0.37 12.78 -16.15
C ASN A 69 -1.44 11.97 -15.40
N GLN A 70 -1.14 10.74 -14.96
CA GLN A 70 -2.06 9.96 -14.12
C GLN A 70 -1.56 9.88 -12.66
N PRO A 71 -2.43 10.17 -11.67
CA PRO A 71 -2.12 9.94 -10.26
C PRO A 71 -1.77 8.48 -9.99
N LEU A 72 -0.92 8.24 -8.99
CA LEU A 72 -0.63 6.87 -8.55
C LEU A 72 -1.71 6.37 -7.62
N LEU A 73 -2.27 5.18 -7.89
CA LEU A 73 -3.24 4.59 -6.98
C LEU A 73 -2.52 3.93 -5.80
N MET A 74 -2.62 4.57 -4.64
CA MET A 74 -2.00 4.15 -3.39
C MET A 74 -3.07 3.53 -2.50
N SER A 75 -2.95 2.24 -2.24
CA SER A 75 -3.90 1.46 -1.44
C SER A 75 -3.32 1.16 -0.06
N LYS A 76 -4.07 1.48 0.99
CA LYS A 76 -3.72 1.19 2.38
C LYS A 76 -4.31 -0.15 2.79
N TRP A 77 -3.49 -1.01 3.36
CA TRP A 77 -3.84 -2.32 3.89
C TRP A 77 -3.49 -2.37 5.36
N ASP A 78 -4.07 -3.32 6.10
CA ASP A 78 -3.69 -3.64 7.48
C ASP A 78 -2.17 -3.81 7.58
N ASN A 79 -1.53 -3.26 8.62
CA ASN A 79 -0.11 -3.49 8.89
C ASN A 79 0.14 -4.89 9.50
N TYR A 80 -0.36 -5.91 8.82
CA TYR A 80 -0.18 -7.32 9.16
C TYR A 80 -0.18 -8.12 7.86
N VAL A 81 0.99 -8.61 7.48
CA VAL A 81 1.23 -9.22 6.16
C VAL A 81 1.97 -10.54 6.36
N VAL A 82 1.57 -11.58 5.63
CA VAL A 82 2.31 -12.84 5.59
C VAL A 82 3.28 -12.79 4.41
N VAL A 83 4.58 -12.90 4.66
CA VAL A 83 5.59 -13.07 3.60
C VAL A 83 5.60 -14.54 3.17
N GLN A 84 4.92 -14.86 2.07
CA GLN A 84 4.79 -16.24 1.60
C GLN A 84 6.09 -16.80 1.02
N LYS A 85 6.90 -15.96 0.37
CA LYS A 85 8.18 -16.33 -0.26
C LYS A 85 9.04 -15.12 -0.61
N GLY A 86 10.34 -15.35 -0.83
CA GLY A 86 11.27 -14.35 -1.37
C GLY A 86 11.63 -13.23 -0.39
N ARG A 87 11.73 -13.53 0.91
CA ARG A 87 12.09 -12.53 1.93
C ARG A 87 13.48 -11.96 1.67
N GLU A 88 14.42 -12.81 1.31
CA GLU A 88 15.81 -12.48 0.99
C GLU A 88 15.93 -11.49 -0.18
N GLU A 89 14.91 -11.46 -1.04
CA GLU A 89 14.79 -10.54 -2.16
C GLU A 89 14.21 -9.18 -1.75
N LEU A 90 13.81 -8.96 -0.48
CA LEU A 90 13.34 -7.66 0.00
C LEU A 90 14.50 -6.77 0.44
N PHE A 91 14.35 -5.45 0.24
CA PHE A 91 15.20 -4.43 0.84
C PHE A 91 14.39 -3.19 1.20
N ALA A 92 14.85 -2.43 2.20
CA ALA A 92 14.22 -1.20 2.63
C ALA A 92 14.96 0.04 2.11
N TYR A 93 14.23 1.11 1.80
CA TYR A 93 14.79 2.37 1.34
C TYR A 93 13.95 3.59 1.74
N LYS A 94 14.61 4.74 1.83
CA LYS A 94 14.00 6.07 1.94
C LYS A 94 14.53 6.96 0.82
N LEU A 95 13.70 7.87 0.33
CA LEU A 95 14.11 8.84 -0.70
C LEU A 95 15.19 9.79 -0.16
N THR A 96 14.96 10.32 1.03
CA THR A 96 15.91 11.15 1.80
C THR A 96 15.88 10.76 3.27
N ASN A 97 16.83 11.25 4.07
CA ASN A 97 16.83 11.02 5.52
C ASN A 97 15.59 11.59 6.21
N GLU A 98 15.06 12.69 5.69
CA GLU A 98 13.93 13.46 6.23
C GLU A 98 12.58 12.88 5.81
N THR A 99 12.55 12.09 4.73
CA THR A 99 11.30 11.51 4.22
C THR A 99 10.60 10.68 5.31
N LEU A 100 9.31 10.92 5.57
CA LEU A 100 8.55 10.22 6.63
C LEU A 100 8.18 8.77 6.27
N VAL A 101 8.30 8.41 5.00
CA VAL A 101 7.96 7.09 4.48
C VAL A 101 9.21 6.22 4.39
N VAL A 102 9.16 5.05 5.05
CA VAL A 102 10.08 3.94 4.79
C VAL A 102 9.40 3.01 3.80
N ASN A 103 10.12 2.63 2.74
CA ASN A 103 9.61 1.76 1.68
C ASN A 103 10.33 0.41 1.71
N ILE A 104 9.65 -0.63 1.27
CA ILE A 104 10.18 -1.95 0.97
C ILE A 104 9.93 -2.23 -0.51
N ALA A 105 10.98 -2.66 -1.20
CA ALA A 105 10.93 -3.09 -2.60
C ALA A 105 11.72 -4.41 -2.76
N THR A 106 11.66 -4.97 -3.97
CA THR A 106 12.39 -6.22 -4.29
C THR A 106 13.72 -5.97 -4.98
N LYS A 107 14.79 -6.68 -4.63
CA LYS A 107 16.10 -6.68 -5.32
C LYS A 107 15.98 -7.29 -6.72
N CYS A 108 15.25 -8.39 -6.87
CA CYS A 108 15.15 -9.14 -8.12
C CYS A 108 14.57 -8.38 -9.32
N CYS A 109 13.60 -7.49 -9.12
CA CYS A 109 12.94 -6.77 -10.22
C CYS A 109 12.50 -5.35 -9.81
N HIS A 110 13.03 -4.82 -8.70
CA HIS A 110 12.76 -3.47 -8.22
C HIS A 110 11.26 -3.12 -8.19
N THR A 111 10.39 -4.08 -7.88
CA THR A 111 8.96 -3.79 -7.68
C THR A 111 8.78 -3.16 -6.29
N PHE A 112 8.07 -2.03 -6.23
CA PHE A 112 7.62 -1.44 -4.97
C PHE A 112 6.59 -2.37 -4.32
N MET A 113 6.83 -2.77 -3.07
CA MET A 113 5.96 -3.72 -2.37
C MET A 113 5.13 -3.01 -1.29
N LEU A 114 5.79 -2.38 -0.31
CA LEU A 114 5.14 -1.76 0.85
C LEU A 114 5.77 -0.41 1.17
N GLY A 115 5.00 0.50 1.73
CA GLY A 115 5.46 1.75 2.31
C GLY A 115 4.75 2.02 3.63
N ARG A 116 5.50 2.41 4.65
CA ARG A 116 4.96 2.80 5.95
C ARG A 116 5.21 4.28 6.18
N HIS A 117 4.14 5.04 6.34
CA HIS A 117 4.19 6.46 6.73
C HIS A 117 4.06 6.58 8.25
N LYS A 118 4.90 7.40 8.89
CA LYS A 118 4.89 7.58 10.36
C LYS A 118 3.53 8.04 10.90
N GLY A 119 2.81 8.88 10.16
CA GLY A 119 1.52 9.45 10.56
C GLY A 119 0.30 8.51 10.49
N TYR A 120 0.47 7.22 10.22
CA TYR A 120 -0.63 6.24 10.23
C TYR A 120 -0.61 5.34 11.48
N ASP A 121 0.04 5.79 12.56
CA ASP A 121 0.21 5.07 13.84
C ASP A 121 0.66 3.61 13.68
N ALA A 122 1.43 3.33 12.63
CA ALA A 122 1.87 1.98 12.25
C ALA A 122 0.71 0.95 12.10
N ASN A 123 -0.51 1.39 11.80
CA ASN A 123 -1.66 0.50 11.68
C ASN A 123 -1.97 0.10 10.23
N CYS A 124 -1.34 0.79 9.26
CA CYS A 124 -1.48 0.49 7.85
C CYS A 124 -0.13 0.43 7.13
N VAL A 125 -0.05 -0.41 6.11
CA VAL A 125 0.96 -0.35 5.05
C VAL A 125 0.32 0.15 3.77
N THR A 126 1.06 0.91 2.98
CA THR A 126 0.61 1.38 1.68
C THR A 126 1.32 0.59 0.60
N THR A 127 0.61 0.19 -0.44
CA THR A 127 1.18 -0.34 -1.68
C THR A 127 0.60 0.44 -2.85
N SER A 128 1.09 0.21 -4.06
CA SER A 128 0.43 0.71 -5.27
C SER A 128 -0.14 -0.47 -6.04
N THR A 129 -1.35 -0.32 -6.54
CA THR A 129 -2.01 -1.37 -7.33
C THR A 129 -1.43 -1.55 -8.73
N ASP A 130 -0.52 -0.66 -9.12
CA ASP A 130 -0.03 -0.54 -10.49
C ASP A 130 1.30 -1.27 -10.71
N PHE A 131 2.05 -1.59 -9.65
CA PHE A 131 3.40 -2.16 -9.77
C PHE A 131 3.49 -3.65 -9.41
N PRO A 132 3.06 -4.14 -8.24
CA PRO A 132 2.90 -5.57 -7.99
C PRO A 132 1.69 -6.18 -8.75
N LEU A 133 1.69 -7.49 -8.87
CA LEU A 133 0.55 -8.26 -9.38
C LEU A 133 -0.33 -8.68 -8.21
N PHE A 134 -1.63 -8.38 -8.27
CA PHE A 134 -2.60 -8.76 -7.23
C PHE A 134 -3.41 -9.97 -7.65
N PHE A 135 -3.75 -10.80 -6.67
CA PHE A 135 -4.59 -11.98 -6.80
C PHE A 135 -5.61 -11.98 -5.67
N ASP A 136 -6.78 -12.57 -5.94
CA ASP A 136 -7.81 -12.80 -4.93
C ASP A 136 -8.30 -11.53 -4.21
N VAL A 137 -8.19 -10.40 -4.89
CA VAL A 137 -8.73 -9.09 -4.49
C VAL A 137 -10.17 -8.92 -4.94
N ASP A 138 -10.95 -8.16 -4.17
CA ASP A 138 -12.30 -7.76 -4.54
C ASP A 138 -12.29 -6.84 -5.78
N GLU A 139 -13.37 -6.85 -6.57
CA GLU A 139 -13.44 -6.14 -7.85
C GLU A 139 -13.25 -4.61 -7.73
N ASP A 140 -13.54 -4.05 -6.56
CA ASP A 140 -13.45 -2.62 -6.25
C ASP A 140 -12.07 -2.17 -5.76
N TYR A 141 -11.07 -3.05 -5.66
CA TYR A 141 -9.77 -2.72 -5.09
C TYR A 141 -9.02 -1.59 -5.85
N ARG A 142 -9.35 -1.39 -7.13
CA ARG A 142 -8.83 -0.31 -7.98
C ARG A 142 -9.63 1.00 -7.91
N HIS A 143 -10.68 1.06 -7.11
CA HIS A 143 -11.50 2.25 -6.99
C HIS A 143 -10.88 3.24 -5.98
N ALA A 144 -10.47 4.41 -6.47
CA ALA A 144 -9.99 5.47 -5.60
C ALA A 144 -11.17 6.15 -4.88
N SER A 145 -11.12 6.18 -3.55
CA SER A 145 -12.11 6.89 -2.74
C SER A 145 -11.92 8.40 -2.74
N SER A 146 -10.69 8.86 -3.03
CA SER A 146 -10.28 10.26 -2.94
C SER A 146 -9.05 10.51 -3.81
N ARG A 147 -8.76 11.78 -4.09
CA ARG A 147 -7.51 12.21 -4.73
C ARG A 147 -6.78 13.17 -3.83
N TRP A 148 -5.48 12.94 -3.63
CA TRP A 148 -4.60 13.83 -2.86
C TRP A 148 -3.76 14.63 -3.83
N PHE A 149 -4.01 15.93 -3.85
CA PHE A 149 -3.27 16.92 -4.62
C PHE A 149 -2.16 17.52 -3.79
N THR A 150 -1.04 17.75 -4.44
CA THR A 150 -0.04 18.69 -3.97
C THR A 150 0.00 19.87 -4.93
N ASP A 151 0.54 20.99 -4.47
CA ASP A 151 0.81 22.20 -5.27
C ASP A 151 1.71 21.96 -6.50
N GLN A 152 2.22 20.74 -6.67
CA GLN A 152 3.12 20.32 -7.75
C GLN A 152 2.39 19.93 -9.05
N TRP A 153 1.05 19.83 -9.06
CA TRP A 153 0.27 19.48 -10.26
C TRP A 153 -0.40 20.71 -10.89
N ASP A 154 -0.19 20.89 -12.20
CA ASP A 154 -0.81 21.96 -12.98
C ASP A 154 -2.35 21.83 -13.00
N PRO A 155 -3.11 22.86 -12.58
CA PRO A 155 -4.57 22.86 -12.61
C PRO A 155 -5.19 22.51 -13.97
N GLN A 156 -4.52 22.78 -15.10
CA GLN A 156 -5.03 22.39 -16.41
C GLN A 156 -5.03 20.87 -16.63
N ARG A 157 -4.05 20.15 -16.06
CA ARG A 157 -3.96 18.68 -16.12
C ARG A 157 -5.06 18.00 -15.33
N LEU A 158 -5.60 18.68 -14.32
CA LEU A 158 -6.67 18.15 -13.49
C LEU A 158 -8.02 18.16 -14.19
N LYS A 159 -8.20 18.99 -15.22
CA LYS A 159 -9.47 19.11 -15.96
C LYS A 159 -9.84 17.86 -16.76
N SER A 160 -8.85 17.05 -17.17
CA SER A 160 -9.09 15.80 -17.91
C SER A 160 -9.33 14.58 -17.03
N GLN A 161 -9.16 14.72 -15.71
CA GLN A 161 -9.31 13.62 -14.76
C GLN A 161 -10.75 13.50 -14.26
N GLN A 162 -11.18 12.29 -13.92
CA GLN A 162 -12.47 12.08 -13.26
C GLN A 162 -12.53 12.94 -11.99
N LYS A 163 -13.69 13.59 -11.76
CA LYS A 163 -13.92 14.37 -10.55
C LYS A 163 -14.00 13.41 -9.35
N LEU A 164 -12.99 13.47 -8.50
CA LEU A 164 -12.96 12.87 -7.16
C LEU A 164 -12.91 14.00 -6.15
N VAL A 165 -13.35 13.74 -4.91
CA VAL A 165 -13.14 14.70 -3.82
C VAL A 165 -11.64 14.87 -3.61
N GLY A 166 -11.18 16.12 -3.75
CA GLY A 166 -9.80 16.51 -3.64
C GLY A 166 -9.40 16.82 -2.20
N ILE A 167 -8.31 16.22 -1.74
CA ILE A 167 -7.56 16.67 -0.56
C ILE A 167 -6.34 17.43 -1.07
N TRP A 168 -6.27 18.73 -0.81
CA TRP A 168 -5.13 19.57 -1.18
C TRP A 168 -4.19 19.69 0.01
N VAL A 169 -2.94 19.30 -0.23
CA VAL A 169 -1.83 19.46 0.69
C VAL A 169 -0.87 20.46 0.08
N ASP A 170 -0.71 21.61 0.74
CA ASP A 170 0.31 22.57 0.36
C ASP A 170 1.60 22.22 1.13
N GLU A 171 2.50 21.52 0.44
CA GLU A 171 3.76 21.01 1.00
C GLU A 171 4.78 22.14 1.29
N SER A 172 4.50 23.39 0.90
CA SER A 172 5.41 24.53 1.04
C SER A 172 5.37 25.25 2.40
N LYS A 173 4.47 24.87 3.32
CA LYS A 173 4.45 25.45 4.69
C LYS A 173 4.29 24.36 5.74
N ASP A 174 5.10 24.45 6.79
CA ASP A 174 5.30 23.42 7.82
C ASP A 174 4.07 23.10 8.69
N ASP A 175 3.06 23.97 8.73
CA ASP A 175 1.91 23.86 9.62
C ASP A 175 0.64 24.36 8.91
N LYS A 176 0.07 23.53 8.03
CA LYS A 176 -1.07 23.93 7.20
C LYS A 176 -2.28 23.00 7.24
N PRO A 177 -3.49 23.59 7.17
CA PRO A 177 -4.72 22.84 7.07
C PRO A 177 -4.81 22.14 5.71
N LEU A 178 -5.33 20.93 5.74
CA LEU A 178 -5.83 20.27 4.54
C LEU A 178 -7.03 21.07 4.02
N ILE A 179 -7.05 21.39 2.73
CA ILE A 179 -8.15 22.12 2.08
C ILE A 179 -8.78 21.16 1.06
N GLY A 180 -10.09 21.22 0.87
CA GLY A 180 -10.76 20.39 -0.13
C GLY A 180 -12.04 21.00 -0.65
N ASP A 181 -12.61 20.34 -1.65
CA ASP A 181 -13.95 20.65 -2.18
C ASP A 181 -15.04 20.20 -1.19
N ASP A 182 -16.31 20.51 -1.49
CA ASP A 182 -17.47 20.01 -0.74
C ASP A 182 -17.36 18.48 -0.48
N GLY A 183 -17.50 18.07 0.78
CA GLY A 183 -17.37 16.67 1.21
C GLY A 183 -15.95 16.24 1.59
N PHE A 184 -14.98 17.17 1.60
CA PHE A 184 -13.62 16.92 2.04
C PHE A 184 -13.54 16.39 3.47
N GLU A 185 -14.26 16.98 4.41
CA GLU A 185 -14.25 16.59 5.82
C GLU A 185 -14.73 15.15 5.99
N ASP A 186 -15.76 14.73 5.24
CA ASP A 186 -16.29 13.37 5.25
C ASP A 186 -15.28 12.36 4.70
N ILE A 187 -14.50 12.76 3.69
CA ILE A 187 -13.44 11.93 3.11
C ILE A 187 -12.25 11.83 4.06
N LEU A 188 -11.81 12.94 4.65
CA LEU A 188 -10.74 12.96 5.63
C LEU A 188 -11.12 12.11 6.84
N LYS A 189 -12.34 12.26 7.34
CA LYS A 189 -12.87 11.45 8.44
C LYS A 189 -12.84 9.96 8.08
N ARG A 190 -13.37 9.57 6.90
CA ARG A 190 -13.31 8.18 6.43
C ARG A 190 -11.89 7.65 6.30
N GLN A 191 -10.96 8.47 5.79
CA GLN A 191 -9.54 8.10 5.69
C GLN A 191 -8.94 7.86 7.08
N LEU A 192 -9.21 8.74 8.04
CA LEU A 192 -8.75 8.64 9.42
C LEU A 192 -9.33 7.40 10.10
N GLU A 193 -10.64 7.19 10.00
CA GLU A 193 -11.33 6.00 10.52
C GLU A 193 -10.76 4.71 9.89
N SER A 194 -10.53 4.69 8.58
CA SER A 194 -9.91 3.55 7.89
C SER A 194 -8.49 3.28 8.37
N VAL A 195 -7.67 4.30 8.66
CA VAL A 195 -6.30 4.07 9.16
C VAL A 195 -6.25 3.76 10.66
N GLN A 196 -7.21 4.24 11.44
CA GLN A 196 -7.27 4.04 12.90
C GLN A 196 -8.05 2.79 13.31
N ARG A 197 -8.87 2.19 12.43
CA ARG A 197 -9.61 0.96 12.75
C ARG A 197 -8.67 -0.16 13.20
N GLU A 198 -9.09 -0.96 14.16
CA GLU A 198 -8.32 -2.12 14.64
C GLU A 198 -7.99 -3.10 13.50
N ILE A 199 -6.81 -3.74 13.57
CA ILE A 199 -6.44 -4.84 12.67
C ILE A 199 -7.10 -6.11 13.18
N ILE A 200 -7.91 -6.75 12.33
CA ILE A 200 -8.49 -8.06 12.63
C ILE A 200 -7.55 -9.12 12.06
N ILE A 201 -6.86 -9.85 12.94
CA ILE A 201 -5.97 -10.95 12.55
C ILE A 201 -6.84 -12.16 12.16
N LYS A 202 -7.01 -12.38 10.86
CA LYS A 202 -7.78 -13.52 10.32
C LYS A 202 -6.91 -14.74 10.00
N LYS A 203 -5.59 -14.59 10.03
CA LYS A 203 -4.62 -15.64 9.69
C LYS A 203 -3.37 -15.52 10.56
N GLU A 204 -2.87 -16.66 11.03
CA GLU A 204 -1.61 -16.72 11.79
C GLU A 204 -0.38 -16.57 10.88
N GLY A 205 0.77 -16.25 11.48
CA GLY A 205 2.06 -16.18 10.78
C GLY A 205 2.28 -14.90 9.97
N GLY A 206 1.42 -13.90 10.14
CA GLY A 206 1.67 -12.56 9.62
C GLY A 206 2.52 -11.74 10.58
N GLU A 207 3.08 -10.66 10.04
CA GLU A 207 3.99 -9.78 10.76
C GLU A 207 3.75 -8.32 10.34
N THR A 208 4.19 -7.39 11.18
CA THR A 208 4.10 -5.96 10.88
C THR A 208 5.22 -5.54 9.94
N PHE A 209 5.08 -4.40 9.27
CA PHE A 209 6.14 -3.79 8.47
C PHE A 209 7.46 -3.64 9.25
N ASP A 210 7.39 -3.29 10.53
CA ASP A 210 8.58 -3.11 11.37
C ASP A 210 9.26 -4.44 11.68
N ALA A 211 8.49 -5.51 11.88
CA ALA A 211 9.05 -6.87 12.00
C ALA A 211 9.68 -7.34 10.68
N ILE A 212 9.08 -7.04 9.53
CA ILE A 212 9.72 -7.30 8.23
C ILE A 212 11.04 -6.53 8.16
N LEU A 213 11.03 -5.22 8.45
CA LEU A 213 12.21 -4.36 8.40
C LEU A 213 13.33 -4.86 9.32
N GLU A 214 13.00 -5.26 10.54
CA GLU A 214 13.93 -5.86 11.51
C GLU A 214 14.54 -7.16 10.96
N SER A 215 13.72 -8.03 10.34
CA SER A 215 14.21 -9.26 9.70
C SER A 215 15.16 -9.02 8.52
N LEU A 216 15.11 -7.83 7.91
CA LEU A 216 16.06 -7.38 6.87
C LEU A 216 17.34 -6.77 7.47
N GLY A 217 17.53 -6.88 8.79
CA GLY A 217 18.65 -6.33 9.54
C GLY A 217 18.52 -4.85 9.85
N GLY A 218 17.34 -4.24 9.68
CA GLY A 218 17.10 -2.82 9.95
C GLY A 218 17.81 -1.86 9.00
N ASN A 219 18.48 -2.37 7.95
CA ASN A 219 19.25 -1.57 7.02
C ASN A 219 18.33 -0.84 6.03
N ILE A 220 18.34 0.49 6.10
CA ILE A 220 17.57 1.36 5.20
C ILE A 220 18.53 2.05 4.24
N VAL A 221 18.35 1.84 2.94
CA VAL A 221 19.12 2.55 1.90
C VAL A 221 18.57 3.96 1.73
N ILE A 222 19.44 4.98 1.78
CA ILE A 222 19.07 6.37 1.49
C ILE A 222 19.39 6.68 0.03
N VAL A 223 18.37 6.98 -0.77
CA VAL A 223 18.52 7.18 -2.22
C VAL A 223 19.38 8.40 -2.53
N SER A 224 19.15 9.54 -1.87
CA SER A 224 19.86 10.81 -2.14
C SER A 224 21.37 10.78 -1.86
N GLU A 225 21.88 9.80 -1.11
CA GLU A 225 23.30 9.67 -0.79
C GLU A 225 24.04 8.65 -1.69
N SER A 226 23.30 7.80 -2.41
CA SER A 226 23.88 6.71 -3.22
C SER A 226 24.01 7.02 -4.72
N GLU A 227 23.56 8.20 -5.16
CA GLU A 227 23.58 8.63 -6.56
C GLU A 227 24.38 9.94 -6.78
N LYS A 228 25.35 10.25 -5.90
CA LYS A 228 26.40 11.26 -6.14
C LYS A 228 27.68 10.62 -6.67
#